data_AF-A0A2V7AA00-F1
#
_entry.id   AF-A0A2V7AA00-F1
#
_cell.length_a   1.000
_cell.length_b   1.000
_cell.length_c   1.000
_cell.angle_alpha   90.00
_cell.angle_beta   90.00
_cell.angle_gamma   90.00
#
_symmetry.space_group_name_H-M   'P 1'
#
loop_
_entity.id
_entity.type
_entity.pdbx_description
1 polymer ?
#
loop_
_entity_poly.entity_id
_entity_poly.type
_entity_poly.pdbx_seq_one_letter_code
_entity_poly.pdbx_strand_id
1 'polypeptide(L)'
;MAKRAHVYPQVSLVAADLADIATATLPRGAGVRDALALARRRNAGVLTAGAARVLRDDLVRADALGLGTLRATTLARPLPSVDDRAGETAVRRLLAGGAPLVVVHGAKGPSGAVSGRLAGVALPDASAAAHVGRGLAADVGELLVTIGRIAEEHDSRAFLVGGLVRDLWRGAPIAGRDLDVVVEGDGPTVARRLASTLGGTLLEHRRFLTASVDTSAFGRIDVATSRSERYESPGALPRVMPAGIGQDLRRRDFTVNAMAIELSSGEFGLIDPLGARADLARRRLRGLHPLTFVEDPTRIFRAARYAARLGLSFERATLRAQALALRLVPYQALSGQRIAAELQRILAEPHAGAILARLGGVGAFRLLDGRLRFTATTRRRLAALPPALAWAHARALALDPLELAALTIVADQRDAVAAAALAGLGLTGGPLVTLERARSTAESLASRLLAAGAPSERARLLRDRAPVELGWLWLRGTRAIRETLDWFVGLPPRSASLSGDDVVALGVPRGPAVARVLAEVRDARLDGMLASRAMEEEHVRQWLAKGG
;
A
#
# COMPACT_ATOMS: atom_id res chain seq x y z
N MET A 1 32.77 -66.31 -6.91
CA MET A 1 32.56 -65.70 -5.58
C MET A 1 32.23 -64.23 -5.77
N ALA A 2 30.97 -63.84 -5.62
CA ALA A 2 30.53 -62.45 -5.70
C ALA A 2 30.88 -61.73 -4.39
N LYS A 3 31.64 -60.62 -4.48
CA LYS A 3 31.96 -59.76 -3.34
C LYS A 3 30.65 -59.23 -2.74
N ARG A 4 30.40 -59.57 -1.46
CA ARG A 4 29.32 -58.98 -0.66
C ARG A 4 29.47 -57.47 -0.68
N ALA A 5 28.47 -56.77 -1.21
CA ALA A 5 28.36 -55.33 -1.08
C ALA A 5 28.32 -54.99 0.41
N HIS A 6 29.27 -54.18 0.87
CA HIS A 6 29.19 -53.57 2.19
C HIS A 6 27.98 -52.64 2.21
N VAL A 7 26.89 -53.12 2.83
CA VAL A 7 25.74 -52.29 3.19
C VAL A 7 26.23 -51.38 4.31
N TYR A 8 26.61 -50.15 3.99
CA TYR A 8 26.71 -49.10 5.00
C TYR A 8 25.33 -48.98 5.67
N PRO A 9 25.22 -49.02 7.01
CA PRO A 9 23.95 -48.83 7.67
C PRO A 9 23.45 -47.42 7.30
N GLN A 10 22.38 -47.35 6.52
CA GLN A 10 21.66 -46.09 6.31
C GLN A 10 21.07 -45.70 7.66
N VAL A 11 21.75 -44.80 8.37
CA VAL A 11 21.20 -44.18 9.58
C VAL A 11 20.02 -43.34 9.10
N SER A 12 18.81 -43.84 9.30
CA SER A 12 17.59 -43.08 9.03
C SER A 12 17.47 -41.99 10.09
N LEU A 13 17.90 -40.77 9.75
CA LEU A 13 17.77 -39.61 10.63
C LEU A 13 16.30 -39.36 10.98
N VAL A 14 16.02 -39.20 12.28
CA VAL A 14 14.71 -38.80 12.78
C VAL A 14 14.71 -37.34 13.21
N ALA A 15 13.54 -36.76 13.43
CA ALA A 15 13.37 -35.35 13.77
C ALA A 15 14.17 -34.93 15.02
N ALA A 16 14.32 -35.83 15.99
CA ALA A 16 15.17 -35.60 17.17
C ALA A 16 16.62 -35.31 16.81
N ASP A 17 17.19 -36.04 15.83
CA ASP A 17 18.58 -35.91 15.41
C ASP A 17 18.83 -34.62 14.63
N LEU A 18 17.78 -34.05 14.05
CA LEU A 18 17.83 -32.82 13.25
C LEU A 18 17.67 -31.55 14.10
N ALA A 19 17.31 -31.67 15.37
CA ALA A 19 16.99 -30.52 16.23
C ALA A 19 18.25 -29.65 16.49
N ASP A 20 18.28 -28.45 15.91
CA ASP A 20 19.37 -27.49 15.99
C ASP A 20 19.04 -26.26 16.86
N ILE A 21 17.79 -26.16 17.32
CA ILE A 21 17.30 -25.07 18.16
C ILE A 21 16.74 -25.62 19.48
N ALA A 22 17.26 -25.11 20.60
CA ALA A 22 16.71 -25.39 21.93
C ALA A 22 15.33 -24.72 22.13
N THR A 23 14.48 -25.38 22.91
CA THR A 23 13.16 -24.84 23.31
C THR A 23 13.08 -24.64 24.83
N ALA A 24 12.18 -23.76 25.27
CA ALA A 24 11.84 -23.62 26.68
C ALA A 24 10.35 -23.35 26.89
N THR A 25 9.84 -23.71 28.06
CA THR A 25 8.44 -23.47 28.45
C THR A 25 8.27 -22.02 28.89
N LEU A 26 7.32 -21.32 28.28
CA LEU A 26 6.95 -19.95 28.60
C LEU A 26 5.99 -19.92 29.80
N PRO A 27 6.32 -19.21 30.89
CA PRO A 27 5.40 -19.01 32.00
C PRO A 27 4.11 -18.31 31.57
N ARG A 28 2.98 -18.68 32.19
CA ARG A 28 1.69 -18.04 31.91
C ARG A 28 1.75 -16.54 32.24
N GLY A 29 1.28 -15.72 31.31
CA GLY A 29 1.22 -14.27 31.50
C GLY A 29 2.54 -13.52 31.35
N ALA A 30 3.65 -14.19 31.06
CA ALA A 30 4.96 -13.56 30.91
C ALA A 30 4.96 -12.43 29.87
N GLY A 31 5.54 -11.29 30.25
CA GLY A 31 5.82 -10.19 29.34
C GLY A 31 6.91 -10.56 28.34
N VAL A 32 7.02 -9.79 27.25
CA VAL A 32 8.07 -9.93 26.23
C VAL A 32 9.46 -9.89 26.85
N ARG A 33 9.72 -8.96 27.77
CA ARG A 33 11.05 -8.78 28.37
C ARG A 33 11.45 -9.98 29.23
N ASP A 34 10.53 -10.47 30.06
CA ASP A 34 10.76 -11.66 30.90
C ASP A 34 10.95 -12.92 30.05
N ALA A 35 10.13 -13.06 29.01
CA ALA A 35 10.25 -14.13 28.04
C ALA A 35 11.60 -14.09 27.32
N LEU A 36 12.05 -12.91 26.89
CA LEU A 36 13.36 -12.74 26.25
C LEU A 36 14.52 -13.08 27.20
N ALA A 37 14.44 -12.65 28.45
CA ALA A 37 15.43 -13.01 29.47
C ALA A 37 15.47 -14.52 29.71
N LEU A 38 14.30 -15.18 29.76
CA LEU A 38 14.21 -16.64 29.83
C LEU A 38 14.82 -17.33 28.61
N ALA A 39 14.49 -16.87 27.41
CA ALA A 39 15.03 -17.41 26.16
C ALA A 39 16.57 -17.31 26.12
N ARG A 40 17.14 -16.17 26.54
CA ARG A 40 18.60 -15.98 26.64
C ARG A 40 19.22 -16.92 27.68
N ARG A 41 18.68 -16.97 28.89
CA ARG A 41 19.19 -17.85 29.97
C ARG A 41 19.17 -19.34 29.60
N ARG A 42 18.19 -19.77 28.81
CA ARG A 42 18.04 -21.17 28.38
C ARG A 42 18.63 -21.44 26.99
N ASN A 43 19.24 -20.44 26.36
CA ASN A 43 19.64 -20.45 24.95
C ASN A 43 18.53 -20.96 24.00
N ALA A 44 17.26 -20.73 24.35
CA ALA A 44 16.12 -21.22 23.60
C ALA A 44 15.80 -20.29 22.44
N GLY A 45 15.74 -20.83 21.22
CA GLY A 45 15.27 -20.08 20.04
C GLY A 45 13.75 -20.01 19.95
N VAL A 46 13.05 -20.94 20.62
CA VAL A 46 11.58 -21.02 20.64
C VAL A 46 11.08 -21.18 22.08
N LEU A 47 10.13 -20.36 22.46
CA LEU A 47 9.37 -20.52 23.71
C LEU A 47 7.99 -21.10 23.44
N THR A 48 7.54 -22.00 24.30
CA THR A 48 6.29 -22.74 24.10
C THR A 48 5.33 -22.55 25.28
N ALA A 49 4.04 -22.28 24.99
CA ALA A 49 2.99 -22.17 26.01
C ALA A 49 1.71 -22.87 25.51
N GLY A 50 1.49 -24.13 25.91
CA GLY A 50 0.43 -24.95 25.33
C GLY A 50 0.65 -25.14 23.82
N ALA A 51 -0.25 -24.63 22.97
CA ALA A 51 -0.09 -24.60 21.51
C ALA A 51 0.63 -23.35 20.98
N ALA A 52 0.83 -22.32 21.81
CA ALA A 52 1.52 -21.11 21.41
C ALA A 52 3.03 -21.36 21.23
N ARG A 53 3.60 -20.84 20.14
CA ARG A 53 5.02 -20.90 19.83
C ARG A 53 5.53 -19.49 19.56
N VAL A 54 6.46 -19.01 20.37
CA VAL A 54 6.99 -17.63 20.29
C VAL A 54 8.48 -17.71 19.97
N LEU A 55 8.92 -16.99 18.94
CA LEU A 55 10.31 -17.00 18.54
C LEU A 55 11.11 -15.97 19.34
N ARG A 56 12.35 -16.33 19.69
CA ARG A 56 13.30 -15.39 20.31
C ARG A 56 13.48 -14.14 19.45
N ASP A 57 13.54 -14.29 18.14
CA ASP A 57 13.70 -13.17 17.21
C ASP A 57 12.49 -12.20 17.25
N ASP A 58 11.27 -12.72 17.40
CA ASP A 58 10.06 -11.89 17.53
C ASP A 58 10.06 -11.16 18.90
N LEU A 59 10.58 -11.78 19.96
CA LEU A 59 10.76 -11.14 21.27
C LEU A 59 11.81 -10.02 21.24
N VAL A 60 12.94 -10.26 20.56
CA VAL A 60 13.98 -9.25 20.36
C VAL A 60 13.42 -8.04 19.63
N ARG A 61 12.66 -8.27 18.54
CA ARG A 61 11.97 -7.18 17.81
C ARG A 61 10.99 -6.44 18.70
N ALA A 62 10.18 -7.15 19.48
CA ALA A 62 9.19 -6.54 20.36
C ALA A 62 9.84 -5.66 21.45
N ASP A 63 10.88 -6.15 22.11
CA ASP A 63 11.59 -5.39 23.15
C ASP A 63 12.30 -4.16 22.55
N ALA A 64 12.89 -4.27 21.35
CA ALA A 64 13.48 -3.15 20.63
C ALA A 64 12.46 -2.06 20.25
N LEU A 65 11.19 -2.43 20.06
CA LEU A 65 10.09 -1.49 19.80
C LEU A 65 9.43 -0.96 21.09
N GLY A 66 10.01 -1.24 22.26
CA GLY A 66 9.47 -0.78 23.56
C GLY A 66 8.26 -1.59 24.07
N LEU A 67 7.99 -2.78 23.50
CA LEU A 67 6.82 -3.60 23.85
C LEU A 67 7.11 -4.63 24.95
N GLY A 68 8.03 -4.33 25.87
CA GLY A 68 8.51 -5.27 26.89
C GLY A 68 7.42 -5.83 27.83
N THR A 69 6.36 -5.05 28.09
CA THR A 69 5.22 -5.43 28.94
C THR A 69 4.11 -6.18 28.19
N LEU A 70 4.18 -6.23 26.85
CA LEU A 70 3.22 -6.98 26.05
C LEU A 70 3.30 -8.46 26.43
N ARG A 71 2.16 -9.14 26.57
CA ARG A 71 2.16 -10.60 26.80
C ARG A 71 2.85 -11.30 25.63
N ALA A 72 3.88 -12.09 25.91
CA ALA A 72 4.68 -12.78 24.89
C ALA A 72 3.85 -13.70 23.98
N THR A 73 2.79 -14.33 24.51
CA THR A 73 1.86 -15.17 23.74
C THR A 73 1.10 -14.41 22.65
N THR A 74 1.07 -13.08 22.69
CA THR A 74 0.51 -12.25 21.62
C THR A 74 1.33 -12.35 20.32
N LEU A 75 2.62 -12.70 20.44
CA LEU A 75 3.55 -12.90 19.33
C LEU A 75 3.59 -14.35 18.84
N ALA A 76 2.63 -15.18 19.25
CA ALA A 76 2.64 -16.60 18.91
C ALA A 76 2.38 -16.84 17.41
N ARG A 77 3.21 -17.69 16.81
CA ARG A 77 3.12 -18.15 15.43
C ARG A 77 2.49 -19.53 15.33
N PRO A 78 1.76 -19.81 14.24
CA PRO A 78 1.35 -21.16 13.89
C PRO A 78 2.55 -21.91 13.29
N LEU A 79 3.43 -22.43 14.15
CA LEU A 79 4.58 -23.23 13.71
C LEU A 79 4.16 -24.70 13.64
N PRO A 80 4.50 -25.42 12.56
CA PRO A 80 4.25 -26.84 12.48
C PRO A 80 5.09 -27.59 13.51
N SER A 81 4.62 -28.77 13.87
CA SER A 81 5.33 -29.62 14.80
C SER A 81 5.24 -31.09 14.39
N VAL A 82 6.27 -31.85 14.72
CA VAL A 82 6.38 -33.28 14.42
C VAL A 82 6.76 -34.06 15.68
N ASP A 83 6.44 -35.36 15.68
CA ASP A 83 6.93 -36.31 16.67
C ASP A 83 8.46 -36.49 16.56
N ASP A 84 9.13 -36.78 17.67
CA ASP A 84 10.59 -36.93 17.72
C ASP A 84 11.11 -38.10 16.88
N ARG A 85 10.25 -39.10 16.59
CA ARG A 85 10.54 -40.23 15.70
C ARG A 85 10.14 -39.99 14.24
N ALA A 86 9.59 -38.82 13.90
CA ALA A 86 9.22 -38.52 12.52
C ALA A 86 10.46 -38.53 11.61
N GLY A 87 10.37 -39.16 10.45
CA GLY A 87 11.49 -39.22 9.51
C GLY A 87 11.87 -37.85 8.94
N GLU A 88 13.14 -37.69 8.56
CA GLU A 88 13.70 -36.47 8.00
C GLU A 88 12.86 -35.85 6.86
N THR A 89 12.31 -36.67 5.96
CA THR A 89 11.49 -36.20 4.83
C THR A 89 10.27 -35.40 5.29
N ALA A 90 9.67 -35.75 6.43
CA ALA A 90 8.52 -35.03 6.97
C ALA A 90 8.93 -33.62 7.44
N VAL A 91 10.07 -33.51 8.12
CA VAL A 91 10.64 -32.22 8.56
C VAL A 91 10.99 -31.35 7.36
N ARG A 92 11.74 -31.89 6.39
CA ARG A 92 12.13 -31.17 5.18
C ARG A 92 10.92 -30.68 4.37
N ARG A 93 9.87 -31.50 4.25
CA ARG A 93 8.62 -31.11 3.56
C ARG A 93 7.93 -29.92 4.24
N LEU A 94 7.92 -29.88 5.58
CA LEU A 94 7.33 -28.77 6.33
C LEU A 94 8.15 -27.49 6.18
N LEU A 95 9.48 -27.58 6.24
CA LEU A 95 10.40 -26.46 6.01
C LEU A 95 10.26 -25.91 4.58
N ALA A 96 10.26 -26.78 3.57
CA ALA A 96 10.01 -26.42 2.16
C ALA A 96 8.62 -25.81 1.93
N GLY A 97 7.66 -26.08 2.82
CA GLY A 97 6.36 -25.41 2.86
C GLY A 97 6.39 -23.96 3.35
N GLY A 98 7.57 -23.40 3.64
CA GLY A 98 7.74 -22.04 4.17
C GLY A 98 7.56 -21.92 5.67
N ALA A 99 7.70 -23.01 6.41
CA ALA A 99 7.77 -22.95 7.86
C ALA A 99 9.15 -22.40 8.27
N PRO A 100 9.23 -21.34 9.09
CA PRO A 100 10.53 -20.80 9.51
C PRO A 100 11.32 -21.79 10.39
N LEU A 101 10.61 -22.71 11.03
CA LEU A 101 11.12 -23.86 11.78
C LEU A 101 10.00 -24.87 12.02
N VAL A 102 10.39 -26.09 12.36
CA VAL A 102 9.50 -27.17 12.77
C VAL A 102 9.81 -27.51 14.23
N VAL A 103 8.80 -27.50 15.10
CA VAL A 103 8.98 -27.87 16.51
C VAL A 103 8.96 -29.38 16.65
N VAL A 104 9.95 -29.96 17.33
CA VAL A 104 10.01 -31.40 17.62
C VAL A 104 9.38 -31.66 18.99
N HIS A 105 8.45 -32.60 19.04
CA HIS A 105 7.75 -33.01 20.25
C HIS A 105 8.10 -34.45 20.61
N GLY A 106 8.60 -34.66 21.82
CA GLY A 106 8.72 -35.98 22.42
C GLY A 106 7.64 -36.22 23.49
N ALA A 107 7.73 -37.36 24.17
CA ALA A 107 6.73 -37.80 25.16
C ALA A 107 6.49 -36.81 26.31
N LYS A 108 7.48 -35.99 26.67
CA LYS A 108 7.41 -35.00 27.77
C LYS A 108 7.11 -33.57 27.29
N GLY A 109 6.83 -33.38 25.99
CA GLY A 109 6.59 -32.06 25.39
C GLY A 109 7.63 -31.68 24.33
N PRO A 110 7.77 -30.39 23.99
CA PRO A 110 8.74 -29.92 23.00
C PRO A 110 10.17 -30.26 23.44
N SER A 111 10.87 -31.04 22.63
CA SER A 111 12.24 -31.50 22.88
C SER A 111 13.28 -30.65 22.14
N GLY A 112 12.89 -30.03 21.03
CA GLY A 112 13.76 -29.20 20.19
C GLY A 112 12.99 -28.53 19.07
N ALA A 113 13.70 -27.85 18.18
CA ALA A 113 13.16 -27.39 16.91
C ALA A 113 14.23 -27.51 15.83
N VAL A 114 13.78 -27.75 14.60
CA VAL A 114 14.61 -27.80 13.40
C VAL A 114 14.42 -26.52 12.62
N SER A 115 15.50 -25.78 12.41
CA SER A 115 15.52 -24.58 11.60
C SER A 115 15.63 -24.92 10.11
N GLY A 116 15.07 -24.06 9.27
CA GLY A 116 15.36 -24.10 7.83
C GLY A 116 16.79 -23.66 7.47
N ARG A 117 17.69 -23.44 8.45
CA ARG A 117 19.07 -22.99 8.24
C ARG A 117 20.09 -24.13 8.17
N LEU A 118 19.66 -25.39 8.29
CA LEU A 118 20.55 -26.53 8.09
C LEU A 118 21.16 -26.47 6.68
N ALA A 119 22.45 -26.12 6.68
CA ALA A 119 23.40 -26.00 5.57
C ALA A 119 23.11 -24.92 4.52
N GLY A 120 23.66 -23.71 4.72
CA GLY A 120 24.66 -23.04 3.85
C GLY A 120 24.51 -22.95 2.32
N VAL A 121 23.50 -23.56 1.70
CA VAL A 121 23.24 -23.55 0.27
C VAL A 121 21.72 -23.53 0.14
N ALA A 122 21.15 -22.34 -0.02
CA ALA A 122 19.87 -22.26 -0.69
C ALA A 122 20.16 -22.67 -2.14
N LEU A 123 20.11 -23.97 -2.42
CA LEU A 123 19.98 -24.43 -3.79
C LEU A 123 18.79 -23.69 -4.40
N PRO A 124 18.83 -23.32 -5.68
CA PRO A 124 17.62 -22.94 -6.40
C PRO A 124 16.53 -23.99 -6.10
N ASP A 125 15.47 -23.60 -5.37
CA ASP A 125 14.41 -24.53 -4.98
C ASP A 125 13.68 -25.10 -6.22
N ALA A 126 13.80 -24.39 -7.35
CA ALA A 126 13.45 -24.80 -8.70
C ALA A 126 14.09 -23.81 -9.71
N SER A 127 14.34 -24.26 -10.93
CA SER A 127 14.60 -23.35 -12.05
C SER A 127 13.33 -22.53 -12.35
N ALA A 128 13.46 -21.21 -12.42
CA ALA A 128 12.40 -20.31 -12.88
C ALA A 128 12.45 -20.09 -14.40
N ALA A 129 13.43 -20.67 -15.12
CA ALA A 129 13.65 -20.44 -16.55
C ALA A 129 12.39 -20.68 -17.39
N ALA A 130 11.63 -21.74 -17.10
CA ALA A 130 10.37 -22.04 -17.79
C ALA A 130 9.27 -20.99 -17.54
N HIS A 131 9.24 -20.38 -16.36
CA HIS A 131 8.29 -19.30 -16.04
C HIS A 131 8.74 -17.99 -16.68
N VAL A 132 10.04 -17.69 -16.66
CA VAL A 132 10.64 -16.53 -17.33
C VAL A 132 10.39 -16.59 -18.83
N GLY A 133 10.74 -17.69 -19.49
CA GLY A 133 10.59 -17.84 -20.94
C GLY A 133 9.14 -17.86 -21.45
N ARG A 134 8.17 -18.24 -20.60
CA ARG A 134 6.74 -18.14 -20.95
C ARG A 134 6.10 -16.80 -20.59
N GLY A 135 6.56 -16.18 -19.51
CA GLY A 135 5.92 -15.02 -18.92
C GLY A 135 6.51 -13.68 -19.34
N LEU A 136 7.78 -13.65 -19.74
CA LEU A 136 8.48 -12.46 -20.20
C LEU A 136 8.75 -12.52 -21.70
N ALA A 137 8.78 -11.35 -22.33
CA ALA A 137 9.26 -11.23 -23.70
C ALA A 137 10.76 -11.57 -23.78
N ALA A 138 11.19 -12.07 -24.93
CA ALA A 138 12.56 -12.58 -25.12
C ALA A 138 13.63 -11.51 -24.86
N ASP A 139 13.38 -10.28 -25.31
CA ASP A 139 14.23 -9.10 -25.08
C ASP A 139 14.41 -8.79 -23.58
N VAL A 140 13.34 -8.92 -22.78
CA VAL A 140 13.41 -8.77 -21.32
C VAL A 140 14.22 -9.91 -20.70
N GLY A 141 14.09 -11.14 -21.21
CA GLY A 141 14.92 -12.27 -20.79
C GLY A 141 16.42 -12.03 -21.02
N GLU A 142 16.79 -11.53 -22.19
CA GLU A 142 18.17 -11.15 -22.54
C GLU A 142 18.71 -10.01 -21.67
N LEU A 143 17.85 -9.02 -21.36
CA LEU A 143 18.19 -7.94 -20.43
C LEU A 143 18.50 -8.48 -19.03
N LEU A 144 17.71 -9.44 -18.52
CA LEU A 144 17.96 -10.04 -17.21
C LEU A 144 19.31 -10.76 -17.15
N VAL A 145 19.67 -11.49 -18.21
CA VAL A 145 21.01 -12.11 -18.34
C VAL A 145 22.10 -11.04 -18.38
N THR A 146 21.88 -9.95 -19.12
CA THR A 146 22.82 -8.81 -19.17
C THR A 146 23.05 -8.20 -17.79
N ILE A 147 21.99 -8.01 -17.00
CA ILE A 147 22.06 -7.49 -15.63
C ILE A 147 22.85 -8.45 -14.73
N GLY A 148 22.62 -9.76 -14.86
CA GLY A 148 23.37 -10.81 -14.16
C GLY A 148 24.87 -10.72 -14.42
N ARG A 149 25.26 -10.64 -15.70
CA ARG A 149 26.66 -10.50 -16.14
C ARG A 149 27.30 -9.21 -15.62
N ILE A 150 26.60 -8.08 -15.69
CA ILE A 150 27.12 -6.80 -15.17
C ILE A 150 27.36 -6.90 -13.65
N ALA A 151 26.49 -7.57 -12.91
CA ALA A 151 26.70 -7.75 -11.48
C ALA A 151 27.94 -8.61 -11.19
N GLU A 152 28.15 -9.68 -11.94
CA GLU A 152 29.34 -10.55 -11.80
C GLU A 152 30.65 -9.81 -12.12
N GLU A 153 30.66 -8.94 -13.14
CA GLU A 153 31.81 -8.06 -13.44
C GLU A 153 32.23 -7.16 -12.27
N HIS A 154 31.34 -6.97 -11.30
CA HIS A 154 31.51 -6.15 -10.11
C HIS A 154 31.43 -6.96 -8.80
N ASP A 155 31.80 -8.25 -8.83
CA ASP A 155 31.83 -9.15 -7.68
C ASP A 155 30.51 -9.17 -6.88
N SER A 156 29.38 -8.96 -7.58
CA SER A 156 28.05 -8.81 -6.99
C SER A 156 27.08 -9.85 -7.57
N ARG A 157 25.99 -10.12 -6.84
CA ARG A 157 24.90 -10.99 -7.33
C ARG A 157 23.63 -10.18 -7.57
N ALA A 158 23.00 -10.36 -8.73
CA ALA A 158 21.75 -9.69 -9.06
C ALA A 158 20.54 -10.62 -8.94
N PHE A 159 19.43 -10.06 -8.48
CA PHE A 159 18.19 -10.77 -8.25
C PHE A 159 17.00 -9.96 -8.76
N LEU A 160 16.15 -10.57 -9.56
CA LEU A 160 14.82 -10.02 -9.83
C LEU A 160 13.92 -10.30 -8.61
N VAL A 161 13.20 -9.29 -8.14
CA VAL A 161 12.38 -9.38 -6.91
C VAL A 161 11.00 -8.74 -7.09
N GLY A 162 10.19 -8.76 -6.03
CA GLY A 162 9.00 -7.91 -5.95
C GLY A 162 7.77 -8.44 -6.69
N GLY A 163 6.98 -7.52 -7.26
CA GLY A 163 5.69 -7.84 -7.86
C GLY A 163 5.80 -8.73 -9.10
N LEU A 164 6.87 -8.53 -9.88
CA LEU A 164 7.09 -9.27 -11.12
C LEU A 164 7.29 -10.76 -10.88
N VAL A 165 8.13 -11.14 -9.91
CA VAL A 165 8.36 -12.55 -9.53
C VAL A 165 7.06 -13.22 -9.09
N ARG A 166 6.24 -12.51 -8.30
CA ARG A 166 4.92 -12.99 -7.88
C ARG A 166 4.01 -13.22 -9.07
N ASP A 167 3.95 -12.28 -10.01
CA ASP A 167 3.02 -12.30 -11.13
C ASP A 167 3.44 -13.35 -12.18
N LEU A 168 4.74 -13.57 -12.38
CA LEU A 168 5.31 -14.72 -13.11
C LEU A 168 4.80 -16.04 -12.53
N TRP A 169 4.86 -16.19 -11.21
CA TRP A 169 4.44 -17.42 -10.54
C TRP A 169 2.91 -17.63 -10.54
N ARG A 170 2.14 -16.57 -10.76
CA ARG A 170 0.68 -16.64 -10.95
C ARG A 170 0.27 -16.93 -12.38
N GLY A 171 1.20 -16.89 -13.34
CA GLY A 171 0.88 -16.95 -14.77
C GLY A 171 0.05 -15.73 -15.23
N ALA A 172 0.18 -14.59 -14.56
CA ALA A 172 -0.51 -13.38 -14.96
C ALA A 172 0.15 -12.78 -16.21
N PRO A 173 -0.60 -12.17 -17.14
CA PRO A 173 -0.01 -11.42 -18.25
C PRO A 173 0.83 -10.27 -17.69
N ILE A 174 2.09 -10.20 -18.11
CA ILE A 174 3.01 -9.15 -17.69
C ILE A 174 2.93 -8.03 -18.72
N ALA A 175 2.14 -7.01 -18.40
CA ALA A 175 1.93 -5.85 -19.26
C ALA A 175 2.96 -4.73 -19.03
N GLY A 176 3.60 -4.71 -17.86
CA GLY A 176 4.60 -3.70 -17.49
C GLY A 176 6.02 -4.16 -17.78
N ARG A 177 6.87 -3.22 -18.18
CA ARG A 177 8.33 -3.45 -18.35
C ARG A 177 9.15 -3.02 -17.13
N ASP A 178 8.50 -2.51 -16.08
CA ASP A 178 9.19 -2.06 -14.87
C ASP A 178 9.82 -3.24 -14.14
N LEU A 179 11.14 -3.18 -13.94
CA LEU A 179 11.92 -4.24 -13.31
C LEU A 179 12.43 -3.79 -11.94
N ASP A 180 12.13 -4.58 -10.91
CA ASP A 180 12.71 -4.43 -9.58
C ASP A 180 13.91 -5.38 -9.43
N VAL A 181 15.13 -4.84 -9.41
CA VAL A 181 16.38 -5.59 -9.25
C VAL A 181 17.01 -5.29 -7.89
N VAL A 182 17.40 -6.34 -7.18
CA VAL A 182 18.20 -6.25 -5.96
C VAL A 182 19.59 -6.80 -6.23
N VAL A 183 20.62 -6.08 -5.78
CA VAL A 183 22.03 -6.44 -5.91
C VAL A 183 22.61 -6.71 -4.53
N GLU A 184 23.08 -7.93 -4.31
CA GLU A 184 23.94 -8.27 -3.18
C GLU A 184 25.38 -7.87 -3.52
N GLY A 185 25.73 -6.65 -3.10
CA GLY A 185 26.94 -5.93 -3.50
C GLY A 185 26.66 -4.44 -3.71
N ASP A 186 27.38 -3.81 -4.65
CA ASP A 186 27.24 -2.37 -4.96
C ASP A 186 26.20 -2.14 -6.07
N GLY A 187 24.93 -2.03 -5.66
CA GLY A 187 23.80 -1.74 -6.53
C GLY A 187 23.96 -0.45 -7.36
N PRO A 188 24.35 0.70 -6.77
CA PRO A 188 24.65 1.92 -7.53
C PRO A 188 25.71 1.73 -8.63
N THR A 189 26.78 0.96 -8.37
CA THR A 189 27.78 0.64 -9.40
C THR A 189 27.19 -0.18 -10.54
N VAL A 190 26.42 -1.23 -10.23
CA VAL A 190 25.69 -2.04 -11.23
C VAL A 190 24.72 -1.17 -12.03
N ALA A 191 23.99 -0.25 -11.39
CA ALA A 191 23.05 0.64 -12.05
C ALA A 191 23.73 1.65 -12.99
N ARG A 192 24.88 2.22 -12.60
CA ARG A 192 25.70 3.09 -13.47
C ARG A 192 26.14 2.34 -14.72
N ARG A 193 26.68 1.13 -14.54
CA ARG A 193 27.12 0.30 -15.65
C ARG A 193 25.96 -0.07 -16.58
N LEU A 194 24.82 -0.46 -16.00
CA LEU A 194 23.60 -0.77 -16.74
C LEU A 194 23.10 0.42 -17.57
N ALA A 195 23.04 1.61 -16.99
CA ALA A 195 22.65 2.84 -17.70
C ALA A 195 23.57 3.12 -18.90
N SER A 196 24.88 2.98 -18.73
CA SER A 196 25.84 3.13 -19.84
C SER A 196 25.66 2.06 -20.92
N THR A 197 25.41 0.80 -20.54
CA THR A 197 25.19 -0.29 -21.50
C THR A 197 23.90 -0.15 -22.30
N LEU A 198 22.84 0.36 -21.68
CA LEU A 198 21.52 0.51 -22.31
C LEU A 198 21.27 1.89 -22.93
N GLY A 199 22.21 2.84 -22.78
CA GLY A 199 22.01 4.23 -23.18
C GLY A 199 20.88 4.93 -22.39
N GLY A 200 20.68 4.54 -21.13
CA GLY A 200 19.62 5.05 -20.25
C GLY A 200 20.04 6.23 -19.38
N THR A 201 19.04 6.89 -18.78
CA THR A 201 19.26 7.95 -17.78
C THR A 201 19.29 7.36 -16.37
N LEU A 202 20.28 7.75 -15.56
CA LEU A 202 20.44 7.27 -14.19
C LEU A 202 19.98 8.31 -13.17
N LEU A 203 19.19 7.88 -12.19
CA LEU A 203 18.85 8.65 -11.00
C LEU A 203 19.28 7.89 -9.73
N GLU A 204 20.20 8.43 -8.96
CA GLU A 204 20.69 7.80 -7.72
C GLU A 204 20.05 8.40 -6.46
N HIS A 205 19.65 7.54 -5.53
CA HIS A 205 19.16 7.89 -4.21
C HIS A 205 20.04 7.25 -3.12
N ARG A 206 21.20 7.88 -2.87
CA ARG A 206 22.24 7.34 -1.96
C ARG A 206 21.75 7.00 -0.55
N ARG A 207 20.81 7.77 0.01
CA ARG A 207 20.24 7.54 1.36
C ARG A 207 19.57 6.16 1.50
N PHE A 208 19.02 5.63 0.42
CA PHE A 208 18.28 4.36 0.43
C PHE A 208 19.04 3.22 -0.26
N LEU A 209 20.26 3.48 -0.74
CA LEU A 209 21.04 2.55 -1.56
C LEU A 209 20.25 2.06 -2.77
N THR A 210 19.57 2.97 -3.46
CA THR A 210 18.73 2.68 -4.62
C THR A 210 19.11 3.60 -5.78
N ALA A 211 18.95 3.11 -7.00
CA ALA A 211 19.09 3.86 -8.23
C ALA A 211 17.99 3.43 -9.22
N SER A 212 17.60 4.33 -10.11
CA SER A 212 16.64 4.06 -11.18
C SER A 212 17.32 4.31 -12.52
N VAL A 213 17.16 3.39 -13.46
CA VAL A 213 17.66 3.49 -14.83
C VAL A 213 16.45 3.56 -15.77
N ASP A 214 16.23 4.72 -16.36
CA ASP A 214 15.16 4.93 -17.34
C ASP A 214 15.70 4.71 -18.76
N THR A 215 15.06 3.80 -19.49
CA THR A 215 15.46 3.42 -20.85
C THR A 215 14.27 3.53 -21.81
N SER A 216 14.52 3.92 -23.05
CA SER A 216 13.49 3.97 -24.09
C SER A 216 12.99 2.58 -24.47
N ALA A 217 13.87 1.57 -24.45
CA ALA A 217 13.55 0.19 -24.83
C ALA A 217 12.82 -0.59 -23.72
N PHE A 218 13.26 -0.48 -22.47
CA PHE A 218 12.78 -1.34 -21.38
C PHE A 218 12.01 -0.59 -20.28
N GLY A 219 11.79 0.72 -20.44
CA GLY A 219 11.17 1.51 -19.39
C GLY A 219 12.10 1.67 -18.19
N ARG A 220 11.51 1.67 -16.99
CA ARG A 220 12.21 1.95 -15.73
C ARG A 220 12.71 0.68 -15.07
N ILE A 221 14.01 0.65 -14.74
CA ILE A 221 14.64 -0.43 -13.98
C ILE A 221 15.08 0.14 -12.63
N ASP A 222 14.43 -0.28 -11.55
CA ASP A 222 14.79 0.10 -10.20
C ASP A 222 15.82 -0.89 -9.64
N VAL A 223 17.02 -0.41 -9.34
CA VAL A 223 18.14 -1.19 -8.80
C VAL A 223 18.37 -0.80 -7.34
N ALA A 224 18.34 -1.78 -6.44
CA ALA A 224 18.55 -1.57 -5.00
C ALA A 224 19.66 -2.46 -4.45
N THR A 225 20.50 -1.97 -3.54
CA THR A 225 21.39 -2.83 -2.76
C THR A 225 20.57 -3.64 -1.75
N SER A 226 20.85 -4.94 -1.65
CA SER A 226 20.23 -5.81 -0.66
C SER A 226 20.54 -5.34 0.76
N ARG A 227 19.49 -5.27 1.58
CA ARG A 227 19.60 -4.61 2.89
C ARG A 227 18.72 -5.24 3.95
N SER A 228 19.14 -5.09 5.19
CA SER A 228 18.32 -5.31 6.37
C SER A 228 17.73 -3.97 6.85
N GLU A 229 16.63 -4.05 7.58
CA GLU A 229 15.95 -2.88 8.15
C GLU A 229 15.82 -3.05 9.66
N ARG A 230 16.10 -1.96 10.39
CA ARG A 230 15.86 -1.86 11.83
C ARG A 230 15.00 -0.64 12.12
N TYR A 231 13.91 -0.86 12.85
CA TYR A 231 12.97 0.18 13.27
C TYR A 231 13.30 0.62 14.70
N GLU A 232 13.47 1.92 14.92
CA GLU A 232 13.78 2.49 16.24
C GLU A 232 12.55 2.58 17.14
N SER A 233 11.39 2.85 16.52
CA SER A 233 10.12 2.94 17.19
C SER A 233 8.98 2.50 16.26
N PRO A 234 7.82 2.10 16.81
CA PRO A 234 6.69 1.70 16.00
C PRO A 234 6.25 2.80 15.01
N GLY A 235 6.11 2.44 13.73
CA GLY A 235 5.68 3.36 12.67
C GLY A 235 6.79 4.27 12.10
N ALA A 236 7.99 4.26 12.66
CA ALA A 236 9.12 5.05 12.15
C ALA A 236 9.63 4.54 10.80
N LEU A 237 10.39 5.38 10.10
CA LEU A 237 11.19 4.91 8.97
C LEU A 237 12.35 4.04 9.48
N PRO A 238 12.71 2.96 8.78
CA PRO A 238 13.80 2.09 9.21
C PRO A 238 15.16 2.71 8.93
N ARG A 239 16.16 2.33 9.74
CA ARG A 239 17.57 2.41 9.35
C ARG A 239 17.90 1.22 8.46
N VAL A 240 18.58 1.48 7.35
CA VAL A 240 18.98 0.48 6.36
C VAL A 240 20.45 0.12 6.52
N MET A 241 20.79 -1.16 6.40
CA MET A 241 22.16 -1.67 6.46
C MET A 241 22.37 -2.71 5.36
N PRO A 242 23.51 -2.74 4.66
CA PRO A 242 23.82 -3.81 3.70
C PRO A 242 23.64 -5.19 4.33
N ALA A 243 23.10 -6.13 3.55
CA ALA A 243 22.82 -7.48 4.01
C ALA A 243 22.67 -8.43 2.82
N GLY A 244 22.77 -9.74 3.04
CA GLY A 244 22.51 -10.72 1.97
C GLY A 244 21.04 -10.83 1.57
N ILE A 245 20.76 -11.40 0.40
CA ILE A 245 19.40 -11.49 -0.19
C ILE A 245 18.37 -12.11 0.77
N GLY A 246 18.75 -13.12 1.55
CA GLY A 246 17.85 -13.76 2.50
C GLY A 246 17.36 -12.81 3.61
N GLN A 247 18.18 -11.85 4.04
CA GLN A 247 17.76 -10.82 5.00
C GLN A 247 16.89 -9.74 4.32
N ASP A 248 17.18 -9.41 3.05
CA ASP A 248 16.34 -8.51 2.24
C ASP A 248 14.92 -9.06 2.07
N LEU A 249 14.78 -10.34 1.74
CA LEU A 249 13.46 -10.95 1.60
C LEU A 249 12.68 -10.96 2.93
N ARG A 250 13.39 -11.07 4.07
CA ARG A 250 12.78 -11.09 5.42
C ARG A 250 12.34 -9.72 5.96
N ARG A 251 12.75 -8.59 5.35
CA ARG A 251 12.26 -7.25 5.75
C ARG A 251 10.98 -6.80 5.03
N ARG A 252 10.59 -7.52 3.99
CA ARG A 252 9.43 -7.19 3.13
C ARG A 252 8.10 -7.31 3.90
N ASP A 253 7.02 -6.91 3.24
CA ASP A 253 5.70 -6.84 3.87
C ASP A 253 4.99 -8.19 3.94
N PHE A 254 4.91 -8.90 2.81
CA PHE A 254 4.17 -10.15 2.67
C PHE A 254 4.99 -11.22 1.96
N THR A 255 4.73 -12.48 2.31
CA THR A 255 5.42 -13.64 1.74
C THR A 255 5.35 -13.65 0.21
N VAL A 256 4.18 -13.38 -0.35
CA VAL A 256 3.95 -13.32 -1.80
C VAL A 256 4.83 -12.31 -2.55
N ASN A 257 5.44 -11.34 -1.85
CA ASN A 257 6.38 -10.36 -2.43
C ASN A 257 7.83 -10.61 -2.02
N ALA A 258 8.10 -11.70 -1.29
CA ALA A 258 9.37 -12.05 -0.68
C ALA A 258 10.02 -13.28 -1.34
N MET A 259 9.98 -13.30 -2.67
CA MET A 259 10.73 -14.22 -3.53
C MET A 259 11.74 -13.45 -4.36
N ALA A 260 12.81 -14.13 -4.77
CA ALA A 260 13.81 -13.62 -5.68
C ALA A 260 14.14 -14.64 -6.77
N ILE A 261 14.51 -14.18 -7.95
CA ILE A 261 15.10 -15.00 -9.02
C ILE A 261 16.53 -14.51 -9.22
N GLU A 262 17.52 -15.39 -9.03
CA GLU A 262 18.93 -15.09 -9.28
C GLU A 262 19.19 -14.93 -10.78
N LEU A 263 19.92 -13.87 -11.15
CA LEU A 263 20.19 -13.51 -12.55
C LEU A 263 21.62 -13.84 -12.98
N SER A 264 22.55 -13.93 -12.03
CA SER A 264 23.98 -14.14 -12.30
C SER A 264 24.28 -15.48 -12.98
N SER A 265 23.67 -16.57 -12.50
CA SER A 265 23.96 -17.94 -12.98
C SER A 265 23.33 -18.31 -14.34
N GLY A 266 22.48 -17.47 -14.94
CA GLY A 266 21.74 -17.78 -16.18
C GLY A 266 20.62 -18.82 -16.04
N GLU A 267 20.65 -19.66 -15.00
CA GLU A 267 19.67 -20.72 -14.69
C GLU A 267 18.35 -20.20 -14.08
N PHE A 268 18.28 -18.89 -13.79
CA PHE A 268 17.14 -18.23 -13.15
C PHE A 268 16.68 -18.96 -11.89
N GLY A 269 17.59 -19.17 -10.94
CA GLY A 269 17.30 -19.90 -9.72
C GLY A 269 16.29 -19.17 -8.81
N LEU A 270 15.18 -19.82 -8.45
CA LEU A 270 14.20 -19.23 -7.53
C LEU A 270 14.63 -19.40 -6.07
N ILE A 271 14.55 -18.31 -5.31
CA ILE A 271 14.78 -18.22 -3.88
C ILE A 271 13.44 -17.87 -3.19
N ASP A 272 12.84 -18.84 -2.49
CA ASP A 272 11.58 -18.68 -1.73
C ASP A 272 11.71 -19.16 -0.27
N PRO A 273 12.47 -18.44 0.59
CA PRO A 273 12.77 -18.89 1.95
C PRO A 273 11.57 -18.79 2.90
N LEU A 274 10.45 -18.24 2.44
CA LEU A 274 9.27 -17.96 3.25
C LEU A 274 8.03 -18.71 2.76
N GLY A 275 8.12 -19.52 1.70
CA GLY A 275 7.03 -20.32 1.12
C GLY A 275 5.90 -19.48 0.51
N ALA A 276 6.28 -18.41 -0.17
CA ALA A 276 5.40 -17.57 -0.98
C ALA A 276 4.67 -18.37 -2.07
N ARG A 277 5.33 -19.35 -2.72
CA ARG A 277 4.69 -20.25 -3.70
C ARG A 277 3.51 -20.99 -3.08
N ALA A 278 3.70 -21.49 -1.88
CA ALA A 278 2.71 -22.24 -1.13
C ALA A 278 1.53 -21.33 -0.69
N ASP A 279 1.79 -20.05 -0.42
CA ASP A 279 0.77 -19.05 -0.13
C ASP A 279 -0.01 -18.63 -1.37
N LEU A 280 0.67 -18.44 -2.52
CA LEU A 280 0.03 -18.13 -3.79
C LEU A 280 -0.90 -19.27 -4.22
N ALA A 281 -0.45 -20.52 -4.14
CA ALA A 281 -1.27 -21.69 -4.44
C ALA A 281 -2.52 -21.80 -3.56
N ARG A 282 -2.42 -21.38 -2.28
CA ARG A 282 -3.54 -21.35 -1.33
C ARG A 282 -4.34 -20.04 -1.34
N ARG A 283 -4.01 -19.11 -2.25
CA ARG A 283 -4.59 -17.75 -2.32
C ARG A 283 -4.57 -17.01 -0.98
N ARG A 284 -3.44 -17.08 -0.27
CA ARG A 284 -3.28 -16.57 1.09
C ARG A 284 -2.34 -15.36 1.14
N LEU A 285 -2.76 -14.31 1.83
CA LEU A 285 -1.93 -13.18 2.19
C LEU A 285 -1.39 -13.38 3.61
N ARG A 286 -0.07 -13.58 3.73
CA ARG A 286 0.63 -13.81 5.00
C ARG A 286 1.70 -12.74 5.22
N GLY A 287 1.65 -12.08 6.38
CA GLY A 287 2.72 -11.20 6.85
C GLY A 287 3.93 -11.99 7.34
N LEU A 288 5.13 -11.41 7.28
CA LEU A 288 6.37 -12.14 7.57
C LEU A 288 6.57 -12.46 9.07
N HIS A 289 6.02 -11.62 9.95
CA HIS A 289 6.11 -11.78 11.40
C HIS A 289 4.98 -11.07 12.14
N PRO A 290 4.72 -11.42 13.43
CA PRO A 290 3.61 -10.86 14.22
C PRO A 290 3.66 -9.34 14.43
N LEU A 291 4.83 -8.72 14.25
CA LEU A 291 5.04 -7.28 14.43
C LEU A 291 5.05 -6.50 13.11
N THR A 292 4.79 -7.14 11.96
CA THR A 292 4.92 -6.48 10.65
C THR A 292 4.11 -5.18 10.55
N PHE A 293 2.91 -5.14 11.11
CA PHE A 293 2.06 -3.93 11.11
C PHE A 293 2.39 -2.96 12.24
N VAL A 294 3.14 -3.39 13.26
CA VAL A 294 3.59 -2.53 14.36
C VAL A 294 4.84 -1.76 13.94
N GLU A 295 5.77 -2.42 13.26
CA GLU A 295 6.92 -1.78 12.61
C GLU A 295 6.43 -0.74 11.59
N ASP A 296 5.48 -1.11 10.73
CA ASP A 296 4.90 -0.21 9.73
C ASP A 296 3.37 -0.38 9.59
N PRO A 297 2.57 0.49 10.22
CA PRO A 297 1.11 0.45 10.13
C PRO A 297 0.57 0.68 8.71
N THR A 298 1.32 1.32 7.81
CA THR A 298 0.88 1.53 6.42
C THR A 298 0.73 0.22 5.66
N ARG A 299 1.42 -0.84 6.12
CA ARG A 299 1.23 -2.20 5.59
C ARG A 299 -0.21 -2.70 5.74
N ILE A 300 -1.03 -2.16 6.63
CA ILE A 300 -2.47 -2.49 6.73
C ILE A 300 -3.22 -2.08 5.45
N PHE A 301 -2.93 -0.89 4.93
CA PHE A 301 -3.51 -0.38 3.68
C PHE A 301 -2.99 -1.19 2.48
N ARG A 302 -1.67 -1.46 2.44
CA ARG A 302 -1.05 -2.34 1.43
C ARG A 302 -1.67 -3.73 1.43
N ALA A 303 -1.91 -4.32 2.60
CA ALA A 303 -2.50 -5.64 2.74
C ALA A 303 -3.91 -5.69 2.14
N ALA A 304 -4.75 -4.70 2.44
CA ALA A 304 -6.11 -4.62 1.90
C ALA A 304 -6.09 -4.46 0.37
N ARG A 305 -5.18 -3.62 -0.14
CA ARG A 305 -4.95 -3.43 -1.58
C ARG A 305 -4.53 -4.73 -2.27
N TYR A 306 -3.50 -5.41 -1.77
CA TYR A 306 -3.04 -6.67 -2.34
C TYR A 306 -4.07 -7.80 -2.21
N ALA A 307 -4.78 -7.89 -1.10
CA ALA A 307 -5.85 -8.88 -0.93
C ALA A 307 -6.93 -8.71 -2.01
N ALA A 308 -7.34 -7.47 -2.29
CA ALA A 308 -8.32 -7.18 -3.33
C ALA A 308 -7.75 -7.41 -4.74
N ARG A 309 -6.62 -6.77 -5.08
CA ARG A 309 -6.00 -6.84 -6.41
C ARG A 309 -5.62 -8.26 -6.82
N LEU A 310 -5.11 -9.06 -5.89
CA LEU A 310 -4.62 -10.41 -6.15
C LEU A 310 -5.68 -11.49 -5.84
N GLY A 311 -6.84 -11.11 -5.30
CA GLY A 311 -7.88 -12.05 -4.86
C GLY A 311 -7.38 -13.03 -3.79
N LEU A 312 -6.68 -12.51 -2.77
CA LEU A 312 -6.10 -13.28 -1.67
C LEU A 312 -6.90 -13.09 -0.37
N SER A 313 -6.92 -14.14 0.45
CA SER A 313 -7.51 -14.12 1.79
C SER A 313 -6.44 -14.01 2.87
N PHE A 314 -6.71 -13.26 3.95
CA PHE A 314 -5.74 -13.09 5.02
C PHE A 314 -5.57 -14.38 5.83
N GLU A 315 -4.33 -14.71 6.16
CA GLU A 315 -4.06 -15.73 7.17
C GLU A 315 -4.54 -15.27 8.56
N ARG A 316 -5.06 -16.19 9.38
CA ARG A 316 -5.48 -15.93 10.77
C ARG A 316 -4.40 -15.23 11.60
N ALA A 317 -3.14 -15.65 11.50
CA ALA A 317 -2.04 -15.02 12.23
C ALA A 317 -1.77 -13.58 11.75
N THR A 318 -1.96 -13.30 10.46
CA THR A 318 -1.86 -11.95 9.89
C THR A 318 -2.99 -11.04 10.37
N LEU A 319 -4.22 -11.56 10.50
CA LEU A 319 -5.33 -10.82 11.13
C LEU A 319 -5.05 -10.49 12.60
N ARG A 320 -4.45 -11.43 13.36
CA ARG A 320 -4.04 -11.16 14.74
C ARG A 320 -2.96 -10.08 14.82
N ALA A 321 -1.99 -10.10 13.91
CA ALA A 321 -0.96 -9.05 13.82
C ALA A 321 -1.58 -7.68 13.48
N GLN A 322 -2.58 -7.62 12.59
CA GLN A 322 -3.31 -6.40 12.27
C GLN A 322 -4.06 -5.87 13.50
N ALA A 323 -4.78 -6.74 14.21
CA ALA A 323 -5.50 -6.38 15.42
C ALA A 323 -4.57 -5.86 16.53
N LEU A 324 -3.39 -6.48 16.68
CA LEU A 324 -2.36 -6.02 17.61
C LEU A 324 -1.93 -4.58 17.27
N ALA A 325 -1.61 -4.30 16.01
CA ALA A 325 -1.19 -2.97 15.61
C ALA A 325 -2.29 -1.91 15.86
N LEU A 326 -3.54 -2.21 15.51
CA LEU A 326 -4.66 -1.28 15.74
C LEU A 326 -4.98 -1.06 17.22
N ARG A 327 -4.54 -1.96 18.12
CA ARG A 327 -4.63 -1.75 19.58
C ARG A 327 -3.57 -0.78 20.10
N LEU A 328 -2.44 -0.64 19.40
CA LEU A 328 -1.31 0.20 19.80
C LEU A 328 -1.39 1.63 19.26
N VAL A 329 -2.45 1.99 18.54
CA VAL A 329 -2.73 3.37 18.11
C VAL A 329 -2.83 4.30 19.33
N PRO A 330 -2.26 5.52 19.29
CA PRO A 330 -1.65 6.19 18.13
C PRO A 330 -0.16 5.87 17.92
N TYR A 331 0.30 6.00 16.67
CA TYR A 331 1.70 5.84 16.27
C TYR A 331 2.33 7.21 16.00
N GLN A 332 3.10 7.73 16.96
CA GLN A 332 3.68 9.08 16.88
C GLN A 332 4.65 9.25 15.70
N ALA A 333 5.39 8.20 15.32
CA ALA A 333 6.37 8.25 14.24
C ALA A 333 5.77 8.00 12.84
N LEU A 334 4.46 7.71 12.75
CA LEU A 334 3.79 7.46 11.48
C LEU A 334 3.38 8.79 10.83
N SER A 335 4.03 9.13 9.72
CA SER A 335 3.66 10.31 8.92
C SER A 335 2.33 10.11 8.19
N GLY A 336 1.47 11.11 8.26
CA GLY A 336 0.20 11.19 7.51
C GLY A 336 0.36 11.08 6.01
N GLN A 337 1.44 11.64 5.45
CA GLN A 337 1.75 11.56 4.02
C GLN A 337 1.94 10.11 3.55
N ARG A 338 2.45 9.22 4.42
CA ARG A 338 2.59 7.80 4.09
C ARG A 338 1.23 7.10 4.01
N ILE A 339 0.28 7.49 4.88
CA ILE A 339 -1.09 7.00 4.81
C ILE A 339 -1.78 7.54 3.55
N ALA A 340 -1.63 8.84 3.27
CA ALA A 340 -2.16 9.48 2.06
C ALA A 340 -1.66 8.79 0.79
N ALA A 341 -0.37 8.47 0.69
CA ALA A 341 0.20 7.75 -0.45
C ALA A 341 -0.40 6.34 -0.61
N GLU A 342 -0.65 5.61 0.48
CA GLU A 342 -1.35 4.31 0.38
C GLU A 342 -2.83 4.46 0.01
N LEU A 343 -3.51 5.50 0.48
CA LEU A 343 -4.88 5.81 0.08
C LEU A 343 -4.96 6.15 -1.41
N GLN A 344 -4.05 6.95 -1.93
CA GLN A 344 -3.96 7.26 -3.37
C GLN A 344 -3.78 5.98 -4.20
N ARG A 345 -2.89 5.07 -3.78
CA ARG A 345 -2.73 3.77 -4.44
C ARG A 345 -3.99 2.91 -4.39
N ILE A 346 -4.77 2.97 -3.30
CA ILE A 346 -6.06 2.28 -3.20
C ILE A 346 -7.10 2.91 -4.12
N LEU A 347 -7.13 4.23 -4.23
CA LEU A 347 -8.07 4.96 -5.07
C LEU A 347 -7.88 4.71 -6.56
N ALA A 348 -6.67 4.30 -6.97
CA ALA A 348 -6.37 3.86 -8.33
C ALA A 348 -6.81 2.40 -8.64
N GLU A 349 -7.31 1.64 -7.66
CA GLU A 349 -7.77 0.27 -7.89
C GLU A 349 -9.26 0.23 -8.33
N PRO A 350 -9.66 -0.71 -9.22
CA PRO A 350 -11.04 -0.80 -9.74
C PRO A 350 -12.15 -0.91 -8.68
N HIS A 351 -11.82 -1.37 -7.46
CA HIS A 351 -12.75 -1.57 -6.35
C HIS A 351 -12.37 -0.76 -5.11
N ALA A 352 -11.80 0.44 -5.29
CA ALA A 352 -11.35 1.33 -4.22
C ALA A 352 -12.36 1.47 -3.07
N GLY A 353 -13.64 1.73 -3.37
CA GLY A 353 -14.69 1.90 -2.36
C GLY A 353 -14.87 0.68 -1.44
N ALA A 354 -14.79 -0.53 -1.99
CA ALA A 354 -14.89 -1.77 -1.23
C ALA A 354 -13.63 -2.01 -0.36
N ILE A 355 -12.44 -1.69 -0.88
CA ILE A 355 -11.18 -1.77 -0.15
C ILE A 355 -11.21 -0.82 1.06
N LEU A 356 -11.61 0.43 0.85
CA LEU A 356 -11.74 1.44 1.89
C LEU A 356 -12.80 1.05 2.93
N ALA A 357 -13.94 0.50 2.50
CA ALA A 357 -14.97 0.02 3.42
C ALA A 357 -14.48 -1.15 4.30
N ARG A 358 -13.68 -2.07 3.75
CA ARG A 358 -13.03 -3.15 4.51
C ARG A 358 -12.03 -2.60 5.53
N LEU A 359 -11.21 -1.63 5.13
CA LEU A 359 -10.26 -0.95 6.00
C LEU A 359 -10.97 -0.24 7.17
N GLY A 360 -12.04 0.49 6.88
CA GLY A 360 -12.89 1.10 7.90
C GLY A 360 -13.48 0.06 8.85
N GLY A 361 -13.97 -1.06 8.32
CA GLY A 361 -14.57 -2.15 9.10
C GLY A 361 -13.63 -2.80 10.11
N VAL A 362 -12.33 -2.89 9.82
CA VAL A 362 -11.32 -3.38 10.78
C VAL A 362 -10.79 -2.29 11.72
N GLY A 363 -11.17 -1.03 11.51
CA GLY A 363 -10.73 0.10 12.32
C GLY A 363 -9.43 0.77 11.85
N ALA A 364 -9.00 0.56 10.60
CA ALA A 364 -7.75 1.10 10.08
C ALA A 364 -7.70 2.64 10.07
N PHE A 365 -8.85 3.32 9.91
CA PHE A 365 -8.93 4.78 9.94
C PHE A 365 -8.61 5.39 11.32
N ARG A 366 -8.55 4.57 12.39
CA ARG A 366 -8.04 5.02 13.70
C ARG A 366 -6.57 5.45 13.66
N LEU A 367 -5.83 5.06 12.61
CA LEU A 367 -4.47 5.53 12.36
C LEU A 367 -4.41 7.03 12.00
N LEU A 368 -5.52 7.63 11.56
CA LEU A 368 -5.62 9.08 11.32
C LEU A 368 -5.92 9.84 12.63
N ASP A 369 -6.89 9.34 13.39
CA ASP A 369 -7.19 9.79 14.75
C ASP A 369 -7.78 8.62 15.53
N GLY A 370 -7.25 8.32 16.72
CA GLY A 370 -7.64 7.14 17.50
C GLY A 370 -9.12 7.09 17.91
N ARG A 371 -9.81 8.24 17.87
CA ARG A 371 -11.23 8.41 18.22
C ARG A 371 -12.17 8.24 17.02
N LEU A 372 -11.65 8.11 15.80
CA LEU A 372 -12.43 7.97 14.58
C LEU A 372 -13.27 6.70 14.61
N ARG A 373 -14.56 6.84 14.27
CA ARG A 373 -15.53 5.73 14.26
C ARG A 373 -15.97 5.40 12.84
N PHE A 374 -15.95 4.11 12.48
CA PHE A 374 -16.47 3.68 11.19
C PHE A 374 -17.98 3.37 11.30
N THR A 375 -18.80 4.11 10.55
CA THR A 375 -20.27 4.00 10.62
C THR A 375 -20.87 3.35 9.37
N ALA A 376 -22.13 2.93 9.45
CA ALA A 376 -22.89 2.46 8.28
C ALA A 376 -23.03 3.55 7.20
N THR A 377 -23.16 4.81 7.60
CA THR A 377 -23.21 5.96 6.69
C THR A 377 -21.89 6.14 5.95
N THR A 378 -20.76 6.12 6.67
CA THR A 378 -19.41 6.18 6.07
C THR A 378 -19.21 5.03 5.07
N ARG A 379 -19.61 3.80 5.45
CA ARG A 379 -19.55 2.63 4.56
C ARG A 379 -20.35 2.85 3.26
N ARG A 380 -21.59 3.33 3.36
CA ARG A 380 -22.45 3.61 2.20
C ARG A 380 -21.84 4.67 1.29
N ARG A 381 -21.29 5.74 1.86
CA ARG A 381 -20.64 6.81 1.09
C ARG A 381 -19.37 6.35 0.39
N LEU A 382 -18.54 5.52 1.04
CA LEU A 382 -17.37 4.91 0.39
C LEU A 382 -17.76 4.02 -0.79
N ALA A 383 -18.90 3.34 -0.74
CA ALA A 383 -19.43 2.59 -1.89
C ALA A 383 -19.88 3.50 -3.04
N ALA A 384 -20.32 4.73 -2.74
CA ALA A 384 -20.69 5.75 -3.73
C ALA A 384 -19.50 6.59 -4.24
N LEU A 385 -18.30 6.39 -3.69
CA LEU A 385 -17.10 7.14 -4.06
C LEU A 385 -16.67 6.90 -5.52
N PRO A 386 -16.57 5.65 -6.04
CA PRO A 386 -16.13 5.44 -7.42
C PRO A 386 -17.06 6.10 -8.47
N PRO A 387 -18.41 6.00 -8.37
CA PRO A 387 -19.29 6.75 -9.26
C PRO A 387 -19.08 8.28 -9.22
N ALA A 388 -18.80 8.85 -8.05
CA ALA A 388 -18.56 10.29 -7.91
C ALA A 388 -17.24 10.72 -8.58
N LEU A 389 -16.19 9.92 -8.44
CA LEU A 389 -14.91 10.16 -9.11
C LEU A 389 -15.04 10.01 -10.63
N ALA A 390 -15.76 8.99 -11.10
CA ALA A 390 -16.04 8.78 -12.52
C ALA A 390 -16.84 9.94 -13.12
N TRP A 391 -17.85 10.43 -12.40
CA TRP A 391 -18.60 11.62 -12.77
C TRP A 391 -17.70 12.85 -12.90
N ALA A 392 -16.89 13.14 -11.88
CA ALA A 392 -15.98 14.29 -11.89
C ALA A 392 -14.98 14.23 -13.05
N HIS A 393 -14.42 13.04 -13.30
CA HIS A 393 -13.52 12.81 -14.43
C HIS A 393 -14.19 13.00 -15.78
N ALA A 394 -15.39 12.43 -15.99
CA ALA A 394 -16.17 12.59 -17.22
C ALA A 394 -16.54 14.05 -17.52
N ARG A 395 -16.58 14.89 -16.48
CA ARG A 395 -16.82 16.33 -16.58
C ARG A 395 -15.55 17.19 -16.59
N ALA A 396 -14.36 16.56 -16.69
CA ALA A 396 -13.06 17.22 -16.64
C ALA A 396 -12.87 18.14 -15.42
N LEU A 397 -13.50 17.81 -14.29
CA LEU A 397 -13.29 18.53 -13.03
C LEU A 397 -11.92 18.15 -12.46
N ALA A 398 -11.13 19.15 -12.08
CA ALA A 398 -9.85 18.98 -11.39
C ALA A 398 -10.08 18.60 -9.90
N LEU A 399 -10.75 17.46 -9.67
CA LEU A 399 -11.02 16.92 -8.35
C LEU A 399 -9.92 15.93 -7.96
N ASP A 400 -9.27 16.15 -6.81
CA ASP A 400 -8.33 15.18 -6.24
C ASP A 400 -9.12 14.02 -5.57
N PRO A 401 -8.94 12.76 -6.01
CA PRO A 401 -9.59 11.62 -5.39
C PRO A 401 -9.30 11.46 -3.90
N LEU A 402 -8.10 11.84 -3.45
CA LEU A 402 -7.70 11.75 -2.05
C LEU A 402 -8.53 12.70 -1.19
N GLU A 403 -8.77 13.93 -1.66
CA GLU A 403 -9.56 14.93 -0.95
C GLU A 403 -11.02 14.47 -0.75
N LEU A 404 -11.65 13.97 -1.81
CA LEU A 404 -13.02 13.45 -1.73
C LEU A 404 -13.11 12.20 -0.84
N ALA A 405 -12.11 11.32 -0.89
CA ALA A 405 -12.02 10.15 -0.03
C ALA A 405 -11.84 10.56 1.45
N ALA A 406 -10.97 11.54 1.72
CA ALA A 406 -10.72 12.07 3.06
C ALA A 406 -12.00 12.66 3.66
N LEU A 407 -12.72 13.51 2.90
CA LEU A 407 -14.04 14.02 3.29
C LEU A 407 -15.02 12.89 3.60
N THR A 408 -15.08 11.89 2.72
CA THR A 408 -15.98 10.75 2.89
C THR A 408 -15.70 9.98 4.18
N ILE A 409 -14.43 9.79 4.54
CA ILE A 409 -13.99 9.10 5.77
C ILE A 409 -14.41 9.90 7.02
N VAL A 410 -14.26 11.23 7.00
CA VAL A 410 -14.50 12.09 8.17
C VAL A 410 -15.92 12.67 8.26
N ALA A 411 -16.76 12.43 7.26
CA ALA A 411 -18.03 13.13 7.09
C ALA A 411 -19.00 13.01 8.28
N ASP A 412 -19.03 11.85 8.94
CA ASP A 412 -19.93 11.59 10.09
C ASP A 412 -19.21 11.74 11.44
N GLN A 413 -18.02 12.34 11.45
CA GLN A 413 -17.25 12.56 12.68
C GLN A 413 -17.57 13.92 13.28
N ARG A 414 -17.37 14.03 14.60
CA ARG A 414 -17.36 15.32 15.30
C ARG A 414 -16.26 16.21 14.72
N ASP A 415 -16.49 17.52 14.69
CA ASP A 415 -15.61 18.51 14.06
C ASP A 415 -14.14 18.39 14.50
N ALA A 416 -13.90 18.29 15.81
CA ALA A 416 -12.55 18.13 16.35
C ALA A 416 -11.85 16.82 15.92
N VAL A 417 -12.60 15.75 15.68
CA VAL A 417 -12.06 14.46 15.19
C VAL A 417 -11.84 14.52 13.69
N ALA A 418 -12.75 15.15 12.94
CA ALA A 418 -12.60 15.35 11.51
C ALA A 418 -11.37 16.21 11.17
N ALA A 419 -11.24 17.37 11.82
CA ALA A 419 -10.09 18.26 11.64
C ALA A 419 -8.77 17.56 11.96
N ALA A 420 -8.70 16.84 13.11
CA ALA A 420 -7.52 16.08 13.49
C ALA A 420 -7.17 14.97 12.49
N ALA A 421 -8.16 14.24 11.99
CA ALA A 421 -7.94 13.18 11.00
C ALA A 421 -7.50 13.72 9.63
N LEU A 422 -8.04 14.87 9.19
CA LEU A 422 -7.63 15.54 7.95
C LEU A 422 -6.19 16.07 8.07
N ALA A 423 -5.86 16.73 9.18
CA ALA A 423 -4.49 17.13 9.48
C ALA A 423 -3.55 15.91 9.56
N GLY A 424 -4.05 14.79 10.11
CA GLY A 424 -3.37 13.49 10.17
C GLY A 424 -3.08 12.85 8.82
N LEU A 425 -3.62 13.35 7.69
CA LEU A 425 -3.23 12.97 6.33
C LEU A 425 -2.06 13.82 5.79
N GLY A 426 -1.60 14.81 6.55
CA GLY A 426 -0.60 15.77 6.09
C GLY A 426 -1.18 16.86 5.17
N LEU A 427 -2.50 17.04 5.18
CA LEU A 427 -3.16 18.14 4.48
C LEU A 427 -3.00 19.42 5.31
N THR A 428 -2.51 20.50 4.68
CA THR A 428 -2.25 21.78 5.33
C THR A 428 -2.72 22.95 4.45
N GLY A 429 -2.90 24.13 5.05
CA GLY A 429 -3.22 25.36 4.31
C GLY A 429 -4.57 25.32 3.57
N GLY A 430 -4.58 25.84 2.33
CA GLY A 430 -5.78 26.00 1.50
C GLY A 430 -6.62 24.72 1.29
N PRO A 431 -6.02 23.57 0.95
CA PRO A 431 -6.72 22.29 0.86
C PRO A 431 -7.49 21.94 2.14
N LEU A 432 -6.85 22.00 3.31
CA LEU A 432 -7.49 21.68 4.59
C LEU A 432 -8.71 22.57 4.86
N VAL A 433 -8.56 23.89 4.70
CA VAL A 433 -9.65 24.86 4.87
C VAL A 433 -10.81 24.57 3.92
N THR A 434 -10.50 24.20 2.68
CA THR A 434 -11.51 23.84 1.67
C THR A 434 -12.30 22.60 2.09
N LEU A 435 -11.63 21.56 2.61
CA LEU A 435 -12.32 20.35 3.09
C LEU A 435 -13.17 20.62 4.33
N GLU A 436 -12.67 21.42 5.28
CA GLU A 436 -13.43 21.80 6.46
C GLU A 436 -14.69 22.58 6.10
N ARG A 437 -14.57 23.55 5.17
CA ARG A 437 -15.70 24.28 4.60
C ARG A 437 -16.66 23.37 3.85
N ALA A 438 -16.16 22.46 3.00
CA ALA A 438 -16.96 21.51 2.25
C ALA A 438 -17.80 20.63 3.18
N ARG A 439 -17.21 20.16 4.28
CA ARG A 439 -17.92 19.34 5.27
C ARG A 439 -19.00 20.13 6.00
N SER A 440 -18.67 21.33 6.51
CA SER A 440 -19.58 22.12 7.35
C SER A 440 -20.73 22.76 6.58
N THR A 441 -20.50 23.19 5.34
CA THR A 441 -21.50 23.97 4.58
C THR A 441 -22.39 23.13 3.66
N ALA A 442 -22.01 21.89 3.36
CA ALA A 442 -22.66 21.13 2.29
C ALA A 442 -24.15 20.82 2.54
N GLU A 443 -24.63 20.79 3.78
CA GLU A 443 -26.06 20.58 4.06
C GLU A 443 -26.87 21.85 3.79
N SER A 444 -26.43 22.99 4.34
CA SER A 444 -27.01 24.30 4.05
C SER A 444 -26.99 24.61 2.56
N LEU A 445 -25.89 24.31 1.88
CA LEU A 445 -25.75 24.51 0.44
C LEU A 445 -26.71 23.64 -0.37
N ALA A 446 -26.87 22.36 -0.01
CA ALA A 446 -27.86 21.49 -0.65
C ALA A 446 -29.29 22.01 -0.47
N SER A 447 -29.67 22.45 0.74
CA SER A 447 -30.99 23.03 1.01
C SER A 447 -31.24 24.29 0.20
N ARG A 448 -30.25 25.19 0.11
CA ARG A 448 -30.34 26.42 -0.70
C ARG A 448 -30.47 26.12 -2.20
N LEU A 449 -29.77 25.11 -2.71
CA LEU A 449 -29.88 24.69 -4.11
C LEU A 449 -31.27 24.15 -4.44
N LEU A 450 -31.89 23.41 -3.52
CA LEU A 450 -33.26 22.90 -3.68
C LEU A 450 -34.31 24.02 -3.57
N ALA A 451 -34.07 25.03 -2.73
CA ALA A 451 -34.96 26.18 -2.58
C ALA A 451 -34.85 27.19 -3.72
N ALA A 452 -33.70 27.25 -4.42
CA ALA A 452 -33.46 28.18 -5.49
C ALA A 452 -34.42 27.95 -6.67
N GLY A 453 -35.21 28.98 -6.99
CA GLY A 453 -36.25 28.92 -8.03
C GLY A 453 -35.72 29.13 -9.44
N ALA A 454 -34.69 29.96 -9.57
CA ALA A 454 -34.09 30.35 -10.85
C ALA A 454 -32.79 29.59 -11.15
N PRO A 455 -32.50 29.23 -12.41
CA PRO A 455 -31.20 28.70 -12.82
C PRO A 455 -30.02 29.59 -12.41
N SER A 456 -30.12 30.92 -12.58
CA SER A 456 -29.06 31.86 -12.22
C SER A 456 -28.72 31.81 -10.73
N GLU A 457 -29.72 31.65 -9.87
CA GLU A 457 -29.54 31.51 -8.43
C GLU A 457 -28.75 30.24 -8.07
N ARG A 458 -29.09 29.10 -8.70
CA ARG A 458 -28.33 27.85 -8.53
C ARG A 458 -26.90 28.00 -9.03
N ALA A 459 -26.68 28.64 -10.18
CA ALA A 459 -25.34 28.89 -10.70
C ALA A 459 -24.50 29.77 -9.76
N ARG A 460 -25.07 30.84 -9.19
CA ARG A 460 -24.38 31.71 -8.22
C ARG A 460 -23.92 30.93 -6.98
N LEU A 461 -24.72 29.97 -6.50
CA LEU A 461 -24.36 29.14 -5.34
C LEU A 461 -23.16 28.21 -5.59
N LEU A 462 -22.95 27.82 -6.85
CA LEU A 462 -21.95 26.83 -7.28
C LEU A 462 -20.69 27.45 -7.91
N ARG A 463 -20.76 28.67 -8.44
CA ARG A 463 -19.71 29.32 -9.26
C ARG A 463 -18.33 29.37 -8.59
N ASP A 464 -18.29 29.68 -7.30
CA ASP A 464 -17.04 29.88 -6.54
C ASP A 464 -16.67 28.67 -5.68
N ARG A 465 -17.21 27.50 -6.00
CA ARG A 465 -16.95 26.26 -5.26
C ARG A 465 -15.76 25.53 -5.86
N ALA A 466 -14.92 25.01 -4.98
CA ALA A 466 -13.83 24.14 -5.37
C ALA A 466 -14.38 22.83 -5.98
N PRO A 467 -13.65 22.17 -6.90
CA PRO A 467 -14.09 20.90 -7.48
C PRO A 467 -14.45 19.85 -6.42
N VAL A 468 -13.71 19.77 -5.32
CA VAL A 468 -14.00 18.86 -4.21
C VAL A 468 -15.32 19.16 -3.51
N GLU A 469 -15.74 20.42 -3.40
CA GLU A 469 -17.06 20.79 -2.84
C GLU A 469 -18.18 20.29 -3.75
N LEU A 470 -18.03 20.43 -5.07
CA LEU A 470 -19.00 19.92 -6.04
C LEU A 470 -19.07 18.39 -6.01
N GLY A 471 -17.93 17.71 -6.01
CA GLY A 471 -17.88 16.25 -5.88
C GLY A 471 -18.45 15.75 -4.56
N TRP A 472 -18.22 16.46 -3.46
CA TRP A 472 -18.78 16.14 -2.17
C TRP A 472 -20.31 16.28 -2.17
N LEU A 473 -20.84 17.38 -2.70
CA LEU A 473 -22.28 17.59 -2.89
C LEU A 473 -22.90 16.51 -3.77
N TRP A 474 -22.26 16.14 -4.88
CA TRP A 474 -22.74 15.10 -5.78
C TRP A 474 -22.82 13.74 -5.07
N LEU A 475 -21.76 13.37 -4.34
CA LEU A 475 -21.66 12.09 -3.64
C LEU A 475 -22.74 11.95 -2.57
N ARG A 476 -22.94 12.99 -1.75
CA ARG A 476 -23.92 12.96 -0.64
C ARG A 476 -25.34 13.34 -1.05
N GLY A 477 -25.50 14.02 -2.18
CA GLY A 477 -26.73 14.67 -2.60
C GLY A 477 -27.80 13.71 -3.09
N THR A 478 -29.03 14.20 -3.13
CA THR A 478 -30.16 13.52 -3.77
C THR A 478 -30.02 13.55 -5.30
N ARG A 479 -30.92 12.84 -5.99
CA ARG A 479 -31.00 12.88 -7.46
C ARG A 479 -31.11 14.31 -8.00
N ALA A 480 -31.96 15.14 -7.41
CA ALA A 480 -32.15 16.53 -7.83
C ALA A 480 -30.87 17.38 -7.69
N ILE A 481 -30.07 17.16 -6.63
CA ILE A 481 -28.77 17.82 -6.47
C ILE A 481 -27.80 17.37 -7.56
N ARG A 482 -27.76 16.07 -7.88
CA ARG A 482 -26.88 15.55 -8.95
C ARG A 482 -27.26 16.12 -10.31
N GLU A 483 -28.55 16.15 -10.64
CA GLU A 483 -29.06 16.76 -11.88
C GLU A 483 -28.72 18.26 -11.96
N THR A 484 -28.78 18.99 -10.84
CA THR A 484 -28.37 20.39 -10.76
C THR A 484 -26.87 20.57 -11.02
N LEU A 485 -26.03 19.71 -10.44
CA LEU A 485 -24.59 19.74 -10.66
C LEU A 485 -24.22 19.33 -12.09
N ASP A 486 -24.93 18.34 -12.64
CA ASP A 486 -24.79 17.92 -14.03
C ASP A 486 -25.14 19.04 -15.01
N TRP A 487 -26.20 19.79 -14.75
CA TRP A 487 -26.55 20.99 -15.50
C TRP A 487 -25.45 22.05 -15.37
N PHE A 488 -25.06 22.41 -14.14
CA PHE A 488 -24.12 23.49 -13.88
C PHE A 488 -22.75 23.25 -14.52
N VAL A 489 -22.19 22.05 -14.37
CA VAL A 489 -20.89 21.70 -14.95
C VAL A 489 -20.96 21.53 -16.47
N GLY A 490 -22.15 21.33 -17.02
CA GLY A 490 -22.39 21.29 -18.47
C GLY A 490 -22.57 22.67 -19.11
N LEU A 491 -22.60 23.76 -18.33
CA LEU A 491 -22.73 25.11 -18.86
C LEU A 491 -21.49 25.50 -19.68
N PRO A 492 -21.66 26.27 -20.77
CA PRO A 492 -20.52 26.78 -21.54
C PRO A 492 -19.66 27.72 -20.67
N PRO A 493 -18.32 27.72 -20.84
CA PRO A 493 -17.39 28.56 -20.06
C PRO A 493 -17.74 30.06 -20.11
N ARG A 494 -18.35 30.50 -21.21
CA ARG A 494 -18.95 31.82 -21.38
C ARG A 494 -20.43 31.64 -21.62
N SER A 495 -21.25 31.89 -20.60
CA SER A 495 -22.70 31.87 -20.78
C SER A 495 -23.22 33.15 -21.43
N ALA A 496 -22.48 34.28 -21.37
CA ALA A 496 -22.77 35.51 -22.09
C ALA A 496 -21.92 35.60 -23.38
N SER A 497 -22.49 36.21 -24.43
CA SER A 497 -21.83 36.42 -25.72
C SER A 497 -20.89 37.63 -25.68
N LEU A 498 -21.24 38.65 -24.89
CA LEU A 498 -20.41 39.83 -24.66
C LEU A 498 -19.19 39.53 -23.79
N SER A 499 -18.04 40.05 -24.21
CA SER A 499 -16.81 40.10 -23.43
C SER A 499 -16.71 41.39 -22.61
N GLY A 500 -15.71 41.48 -21.73
CA GLY A 500 -15.43 42.72 -21.00
C GLY A 500 -15.12 43.89 -21.91
N ASP A 501 -14.40 43.66 -23.01
CA ASP A 501 -14.09 44.71 -23.98
C ASP A 501 -15.34 45.16 -24.75
N ASP A 502 -16.25 44.23 -25.07
CA ASP A 502 -17.53 44.59 -25.69
C ASP A 502 -18.37 45.49 -24.77
N VAL A 503 -18.43 45.16 -23.47
CA VAL A 503 -19.18 45.95 -22.47
C VAL A 503 -18.54 47.33 -22.24
N VAL A 504 -17.21 47.43 -22.29
CA VAL A 504 -16.50 48.72 -22.23
C VAL A 504 -16.75 49.55 -23.49
N ALA A 505 -16.77 48.93 -24.68
CA ALA A 505 -17.07 49.61 -25.94
C ALA A 505 -18.51 50.16 -25.97
N LEU A 506 -19.43 49.55 -25.23
CA LEU A 506 -20.81 50.03 -25.04
C LEU A 506 -20.93 51.19 -24.04
N GLY A 507 -19.83 51.61 -23.41
CA GLY A 507 -19.79 52.80 -22.54
C GLY A 507 -19.70 52.52 -21.04
N VAL A 508 -19.58 51.25 -20.61
CA VAL A 508 -19.40 50.92 -19.19
C VAL A 508 -17.96 51.24 -18.74
N PRO A 509 -17.76 52.00 -17.65
CA PRO A 509 -16.42 52.33 -17.16
C PRO A 509 -15.61 51.08 -16.78
N ARG A 510 -14.34 51.03 -17.19
CA ARG A 510 -13.42 49.94 -16.82
C ARG A 510 -13.31 49.83 -15.28
N GLY A 511 -13.49 48.62 -14.76
CA GLY A 511 -13.41 48.34 -13.32
C GLY A 511 -14.52 47.39 -12.84
N PRO A 512 -14.90 47.44 -11.55
CA PRO A 512 -15.91 46.56 -10.96
C PRO A 512 -17.28 46.62 -11.65
N ALA A 513 -17.63 47.75 -12.28
CA ALA A 513 -18.87 47.93 -13.03
C ALA A 513 -19.01 46.92 -14.18
N VAL A 514 -17.94 46.69 -14.94
CA VAL A 514 -17.93 45.70 -16.04
C VAL A 514 -18.23 44.29 -15.51
N ALA A 515 -17.64 43.91 -14.38
CA ALA A 515 -17.87 42.61 -13.77
C ALA A 515 -19.32 42.44 -13.29
N ARG A 516 -19.93 43.50 -12.74
CA ARG A 516 -21.35 43.51 -12.33
C ARG A 516 -22.28 43.33 -13.53
N VAL A 517 -22.11 44.13 -14.57
CA VAL A 517 -22.94 44.06 -15.79
C VAL A 517 -22.81 42.69 -16.48
N LEU A 518 -21.58 42.18 -16.62
CA LEU A 518 -21.38 40.84 -17.18
C LEU A 518 -22.01 39.73 -16.33
N ALA A 519 -22.09 39.91 -15.01
CA ALA A 519 -22.79 38.96 -14.13
C ALA A 519 -24.31 39.04 -14.32
N GLU A 520 -24.89 40.24 -14.42
CA GLU A 520 -26.33 40.44 -14.70
C GLU A 520 -26.73 39.85 -16.06
N VAL A 521 -25.98 40.16 -17.12
CA VAL A 521 -26.22 39.61 -18.46
C VAL A 521 -26.14 38.09 -18.46
N ARG A 522 -25.15 37.52 -17.77
CA ARG A 522 -25.00 36.06 -17.64
C ARG A 522 -26.19 35.43 -16.92
N ASP A 523 -26.62 36.04 -15.81
CA ASP A 523 -27.72 35.53 -15.00
C ASP A 523 -29.05 35.62 -15.77
N ALA A 524 -29.30 36.74 -16.45
CA ALA A 524 -30.48 36.92 -17.32
C ALA A 524 -30.49 35.93 -18.50
N ARG A 525 -29.32 35.55 -19.03
CA ARG A 525 -29.20 34.52 -20.07
C ARG A 525 -29.46 33.11 -19.54
N LEU A 526 -28.96 32.80 -18.33
CA LEU A 526 -29.24 31.51 -17.67
C LEU A 526 -30.72 31.34 -17.34
N ASP A 527 -31.41 32.44 -17.02
CA ASP A 527 -32.84 32.46 -16.72
C ASP A 527 -33.72 32.53 -17.98
N GLY A 528 -33.12 32.53 -19.18
CA GLY A 528 -33.82 32.54 -20.47
C GLY A 528 -34.40 33.90 -20.88
N MET A 529 -34.05 34.99 -20.17
CA MET A 529 -34.52 36.35 -20.48
C MET A 529 -33.75 36.98 -21.66
N LEU A 530 -32.49 36.56 -21.88
CA LEU A 530 -31.65 37.02 -22.98
C LEU A 530 -31.27 35.84 -23.88
N ALA A 531 -31.67 35.89 -25.15
CA ALA A 531 -31.44 34.81 -26.12
C ALA A 531 -30.40 35.14 -27.20
N SER A 532 -30.06 36.42 -27.40
CA SER A 532 -29.17 36.86 -28.48
C SER A 532 -28.19 37.93 -28.02
N ARG A 533 -27.07 38.07 -28.73
CA ARG A 533 -26.09 39.14 -28.49
C ARG A 533 -26.73 40.54 -28.55
N ALA A 534 -27.66 40.77 -29.48
CA ALA A 534 -28.37 42.04 -29.58
C ALA A 534 -29.19 42.37 -28.32
N MET A 535 -29.85 41.36 -27.72
CA MET A 535 -30.56 41.54 -26.45
C MET A 535 -29.59 41.80 -25.29
N GLU A 536 -28.41 41.18 -25.30
CA GLU A 536 -27.36 41.47 -24.30
C GLU A 536 -26.88 42.93 -24.42
N GLU A 537 -26.60 43.43 -25.63
CA GLU A 537 -26.17 44.82 -25.84
C GLU A 537 -27.23 45.82 -25.40
N GLU A 538 -28.50 45.55 -25.71
CA GLU A 538 -29.61 46.40 -25.30
C GLU A 538 -29.78 46.42 -23.77
N HIS A 539 -29.61 45.28 -23.12
CA HIS A 539 -29.61 45.20 -21.66
C HIS A 539 -28.50 46.06 -21.04
N VAL A 540 -27.30 46.06 -21.62
CA VAL A 540 -26.18 46.92 -21.19
C VAL A 540 -26.50 48.41 -21.37
N ARG A 541 -27.11 48.81 -22.49
CA ARG A 541 -27.53 50.20 -22.72
C ARG A 541 -28.58 50.67 -21.72
N GLN A 542 -29.56 49.80 -21.40
CA GLN A 542 -30.57 50.08 -20.39
C GLN A 542 -29.99 50.18 -18.98
N TRP A 543 -28.99 49.37 -18.67
CA TRP A 543 -28.26 49.44 -17.41
C TRP A 543 -27.55 50.79 -17.24
N LEU A 544 -26.90 51.29 -18.31
CA LEU A 544 -26.28 52.63 -18.33
C LEU A 544 -27.31 53.75 -18.15
N ALA A 545 -28.47 53.64 -18.80
CA ALA A 545 -29.54 54.64 -18.70
C ALA A 545 -30.15 54.75 -17.29
N LYS A 546 -30.06 53.68 -16.47
CA LYS A 546 -30.57 53.65 -15.09
C LYS A 546 -29.58 54.16 -14.03
N GLY A 547 -28.38 54.59 -14.43
CA GLY A 547 -27.41 55.23 -13.54
C GLY A 547 -26.32 54.33 -12.95
N GLY A 548 -26.29 53.03 -13.29
CA GLY A 548 -25.21 52.07 -12.98
C GLY A 548 -25.05 51.61 -11.53
#